data_AF-A0A820Z3G9-F1
#
_entry.id   AF-A0A820Z3G9-F1
#
_cell.length_a   1.000
_cell.length_b   1.000
_cell.length_c   1.000
_cell.angle_alpha   90.00
_cell.angle_beta   90.00
_cell.angle_gamma   90.00
#
_symmetry.space_group_name_H-M   'P 1'
#
loop_
_entity.id
_entity.type
_entity.pdbx_description
1 polymer ?
#
loop_
_entity_poly.entity_id
_entity_poly.type
_entity_poly.pdbx_seq_one_letter_code
_entity_poly.pdbx_strand_id
1 'polypeptide(L)' 'MDFEQASISSLKKKFRSVSLSGCYFHLRQSIHRKLQSLGHQAQYQTDSTFSHNIHKIAALAFLDPNSALSGFESLCEQLD' A
#
# COMPACT_ATOMS: atom_id res chain seq x y z
N MET A 1 12.72 12.07 1.85
CA MET A 1 12.32 12.57 3.18
C MET A 1 10.83 12.29 3.32
N ASP A 2 10.43 11.52 4.32
CA ASP A 2 9.04 11.14 4.56
C ASP A 2 8.37 12.21 5.44
N PHE A 3 7.66 13.14 4.80
CA PHE A 3 6.92 14.21 5.48
C PHE A 3 5.51 13.77 5.89
N GLU A 4 5.10 12.54 5.57
CA GLU A 4 3.74 12.07 5.79
C GLU A 4 3.45 12.04 7.30
N GLN A 5 4.38 11.51 8.10
CA GLN A 5 4.25 11.46 9.55
C GLN A 5 4.14 12.86 10.18
N ALA A 6 5.01 13.80 9.78
CA ALA A 6 4.99 15.17 10.31
C ALA A 6 3.70 15.91 9.93
N SER A 7 3.18 15.66 8.73
CA SER A 7 1.92 16.21 8.23
C SER A 7 0.73 15.64 9.00
N ILE A 8 0.69 14.31 9.19
CA ILE A 8 -0.34 13.63 9.99
C ILE A 8 -0.34 14.18 11.43
N SER A 9 0.82 14.28 12.07
CA SER A 9 0.94 14.81 13.43
C SER A 9 0.45 16.26 13.55
N SER A 10 0.82 17.11 12.59
CA SER A 10 0.41 18.52 12.58
C SER A 10 -1.09 18.68 12.35
N LEU A 11 -1.66 17.90 11.43
CA LEU A 11 -3.09 17.89 11.12
C LEU A 11 -3.92 17.38 12.31
N LYS A 12 -3.50 16.29 12.97
CA LYS A 12 -4.17 15.79 14.20
C LYS A 12 -4.14 16.81 15.33
N LYS A 13 -3.02 17.55 15.48
CA LYS A 13 -2.90 18.59 16.50
C LYS A 13 -3.82 19.77 16.22
N LYS A 14 -3.96 20.18 14.96
CA LYS A 14 -4.76 21.35 14.57
C LYS A 14 -6.24 21.04 14.44
N PHE A 15 -6.60 19.87 13.94
CA PHE A 15 -7.97 19.45 13.68
C PHE A 15 -8.26 18.11 14.38
N ARG A 16 -8.74 18.20 15.62
CA ARG A 16 -8.90 17.04 16.53
C ARG A 16 -10.03 16.09 16.14
N SER A 17 -10.95 16.52 15.28
CA SER A 17 -12.17 15.80 14.91
C SER A 17 -12.17 15.30 13.46
N VAL A 18 -11.01 15.36 12.77
CA VAL A 18 -10.92 14.87 11.38
C VAL A 18 -10.40 13.44 11.37
N SER A 19 -11.02 12.60 10.54
CA SER A 19 -10.45 11.31 10.19
C SER A 19 -9.38 11.55 9.13
N LEU A 20 -8.12 11.18 9.44
CA LEU A 20 -7.03 11.20 8.48
C LEU A 20 -6.85 9.78 7.95
N SER A 21 -7.00 9.61 6.65
CA SER A 21 -6.66 8.39 5.93
C SER A 21 -5.38 8.58 5.12
N GLY A 22 -4.63 7.50 4.94
CA GLY A 22 -3.52 7.46 3.99
C GLY A 22 -4.03 7.62 2.55
N CYS A 23 -3.16 8.09 1.66
CA CYS A 23 -3.51 8.27 0.25
C CYS A 23 -3.19 7.01 -0.56
N TYR A 24 -4.19 6.42 -1.22
CA TYR A 24 -3.99 5.23 -2.06
C TYR A 24 -2.94 5.45 -3.17
N PHE A 25 -2.89 6.64 -3.76
CA PHE A 25 -1.87 6.99 -4.75
C PHE A 25 -0.45 6.92 -4.17
N HIS A 26 -0.23 7.46 -2.97
CA HIS A 26 1.08 7.40 -2.30
C HIS A 26 1.44 5.97 -1.87
N LEU A 27 0.47 5.16 -1.44
CA LEU A 27 0.69 3.74 -1.17
C LEU A 27 1.19 3.02 -2.42
N ARG A 28 0.50 3.18 -3.56
CA ARG A 28 0.90 2.61 -4.84
C ARG A 28 2.29 3.08 -5.28
N GLN A 29 2.60 4.35 -5.08
CA GLN A 29 3.92 4.90 -5.39
C GLN A 29 5.03 4.29 -4.51
N SER A 30 4.78 4.11 -3.21
CA SER A 30 5.71 3.46 -2.29
C SER A 30 5.95 1.99 -2.65
N ILE A 31 4.89 1.25 -3.00
CA ILE A 31 5.01 -0.13 -3.51
C ILE A 31 5.85 -0.14 -4.80
N HIS A 32 5.60 0.76 -5.75
CA HIS A 32 6.36 0.83 -6.99
C HIS A 32 7.85 1.12 -6.77
N ARG A 33 8.19 2.07 -5.89
CA ARG A 33 9.59 2.32 -5.49
C ARG A 33 10.23 1.09 -4.86
N LYS A 34 9.49 0.35 -4.02
CA LYS A 34 9.99 -0.89 -3.42
C LYS A 34 10.29 -1.94 -4.49
N LEU A 35 9.42 -2.12 -5.47
CA LEU A 35 9.64 -3.04 -6.60
C LEU A 35 10.90 -2.66 -7.40
N GLN A 36 11.08 -1.38 -7.70
CA GLN A 36 12.28 -0.89 -8.37
C GLN A 36 13.54 -1.19 -7.56
N SER A 37 13.52 -0.96 -6.24
CA SER A 37 14.67 -1.25 -5.36
C SER A 37 15.02 -2.74 -5.27
N LEU A 38 14.06 -3.61 -5.57
CA LEU A 38 14.23 -5.07 -5.61
C LEU A 38 14.58 -5.60 -7.02
N GLY A 39 14.66 -4.73 -8.03
CA GLY A 39 14.94 -5.12 -9.42
C GLY A 39 13.75 -5.64 -10.21
N HIS A 40 12.52 -5.58 -9.68
CA HIS A 40 11.31 -6.12 -10.32
C HIS A 40 10.63 -5.14 -11.30
N GLN A 41 11.28 -4.04 -11.68
CA GLN A 41 10.67 -3.04 -12.56
C GLN A 41 10.29 -3.61 -13.93
N ALA A 42 11.19 -4.35 -14.57
CA ALA A 42 10.94 -4.95 -15.88
C ALA A 42 9.80 -5.97 -15.79
N GLN A 43 9.86 -6.88 -14.80
CA GLN A 43 8.84 -7.89 -14.57
C GLN A 43 7.46 -7.25 -14.33
N TYR A 44 7.38 -6.19 -13.53
CA TYR A 44 6.12 -5.48 -13.30
C TYR A 44 5.52 -4.87 -14.58
N GLN A 45 6.34 -4.52 -15.58
CA GLN A 45 5.90 -3.94 -16.85
C GLN A 45 5.52 -5.01 -17.89
N THR A 46 6.16 -6.17 -17.86
CA THR A 46 6.02 -7.19 -18.91
C THR A 46 5.18 -8.40 -18.49
N ASP A 47 5.02 -8.64 -17.19
CA ASP A 47 4.24 -9.76 -16.65
C ASP A 47 2.95 -9.25 -16.00
N SER A 48 1.83 -9.47 -16.69
CA SER A 48 0.51 -9.05 -16.25
C SER A 48 0.05 -9.79 -14.98
N THR A 49 0.43 -11.05 -14.79
CA THR A 49 0.13 -11.84 -13.59
C THR A 49 0.87 -11.27 -12.39
N PHE A 50 2.17 -11.00 -12.53
CA PHE A 50 2.95 -10.35 -11.49
C PHE A 50 2.38 -8.98 -11.14
N SER A 51 2.09 -8.14 -12.16
CA SER A 51 1.50 -6.82 -11.97
C SER A 51 0.14 -6.89 -11.25
N HIS A 52 -0.70 -7.86 -11.60
CA HIS A 52 -1.97 -8.10 -10.95
C HIS A 52 -1.80 -8.50 -9.47
N ASN A 53 -0.83 -9.36 -9.15
CA ASN A 53 -0.54 -9.74 -7.76
C ASN A 53 -0.06 -8.54 -6.92
N ILE A 54 0.75 -7.65 -7.49
CA ILE A 54 1.12 -6.39 -6.84
C ILE A 54 -0.10 -5.49 -6.61
N HIS A 55 -1.06 -5.46 -7.54
CA HIS A 55 -2.31 -4.71 -7.32
C HIS A 55 -3.14 -5.28 -6.17
N LYS A 56 -3.18 -6.60 -6.00
CA LYS A 56 -3.85 -7.25 -4.87
C LYS A 56 -3.25 -6.78 -3.53
N ILE A 57 -1.92 -6.68 -3.43
CA ILE A 57 -1.24 -6.16 -2.24
C ILE A 57 -1.73 -4.75 -1.90
N ALA A 58 -1.80 -3.85 -2.90
CA ALA A 58 -2.29 -2.50 -2.68
C ALA A 58 -3.79 -2.47 -2.31
N ALA A 59 -4.58 -3.41 -2.84
CA ALA A 59 -6.02 -3.49 -2.60
C ALA A 59 -6.38 -3.86 -1.15
N LEU A 60 -5.43 -4.42 -0.37
CA LEU A 60 -5.61 -4.66 1.07
C LEU A 60 -5.98 -3.38 1.84
N ALA A 61 -5.61 -2.20 1.34
CA ALA A 61 -5.99 -0.92 1.91
C ALA A 61 -7.51 -0.62 1.89
N PHE A 62 -8.29 -1.38 1.12
CA PHE A 62 -9.75 -1.26 1.04
C PHE A 62 -10.50 -2.28 1.92
N LEU A 63 -9.79 -3.18 2.59
CA LEU A 63 -10.42 -4.09 3.54
C LEU A 63 -10.80 -3.35 4.83
N ASP A 64 -11.78 -3.89 5.55
CA ASP A 64 -12.01 -3.49 6.93
C ASP A 64 -10.74 -3.75 7.75
N PRO A 65 -10.34 -2.85 8.67
CA PRO A 65 -9.15 -3.04 9.49
C PRO A 65 -9.12 -4.39 10.23
N ASN A 66 -10.28 -4.93 10.63
CA ASN A 66 -10.36 -6.22 11.31
C ASN A 66 -10.17 -7.41 10.36
N SER A 67 -10.31 -7.21 9.06
CA SER A 67 -10.11 -8.23 8.01
C SER A 67 -8.80 -8.05 7.25
N ALA A 68 -8.01 -7.03 7.57
CA ALA A 68 -6.77 -6.73 6.86
C ALA A 68 -5.73 -7.86 7.00
N LEU A 69 -5.61 -8.45 8.19
CA LEU A 69 -4.68 -9.56 8.45
C LEU A 69 -5.10 -10.82 7.70
N SER A 70 -6.35 -11.24 7.82
CA SER A 70 -6.85 -12.44 7.12
C SER A 70 -6.80 -12.27 5.61
N GLY A 71 -7.09 -11.08 5.09
CA GLY A 71 -6.93 -10.77 3.68
C GLY A 71 -5.49 -10.85 3.19
N PHE A 72 -4.52 -10.47 4.03
CA PHE A 72 -3.10 -10.64 3.74
C PHE A 72 -2.69 -12.12 3.73
N GLU A 73 -3.12 -12.89 4.73
CA GLU A 73 -2.85 -14.34 4.82
C GLU A 73 -3.41 -15.09 3.61
N SER A 74 -4.67 -14.85 3.24
CA SER A 74 -5.28 -15.43 2.04
C SER A 74 -4.56 -15.03 0.75
N LEU A 75 -3.95 -13.84 0.70
CA LEU A 75 -3.15 -13.43 -0.45
C LEU A 75 -1.82 -14.19 -0.49
N CYS A 76 -1.15 -14.41 0.65
CA CYS A 76 0.06 -15.23 0.72
C CYS A 76 -0.20 -16.66 0.24
N GLU A 77 -1.27 -17.30 0.73
CA GLU A 77 -1.64 -18.67 0.32
C GLU A 77 -1.92 -18.82 -1.18
N GLN A 78 -2.34 -17.75 -1.86
CA GLN A 78 -2.57 -17.76 -3.31
C GLN A 78 -1.29 -17.57 -4.14
N LEU A 79 -0.22 -17.09 -3.52
CA LEU A 79 1.05 -16.74 -4.20
C LEU A 79 2.14 -17.80 -3.99
N ASP A 80 1.97 -18.67 -2.99
CA ASP A 80 2.78 -19.88 -2.76
C ASP A 80 2.38 -21.02 -3.71
#